data_AF-A0A5C6NYZ4-F1
#
_entry.id   AF-A0A5C6NYZ4-F1
#
_cell.length_a   1.000
_cell.length_b   1.000
_cell.length_c   1.000
_cell.angle_alpha   90.00
_cell.angle_beta   90.00
_cell.angle_gamma   90.00
#
_symmetry.space_group_name_H-M   'P 1'
#
loop_
_entity.id
_entity.type
_entity.pdbx_description
1 polymer ?
#
loop_
_entity_poly.entity_id
_entity_poly.type
_entity_poly.pdbx_seq_one_letter_code
_entity_poly.pdbx_strand_id
1 'polypeptide(L)'
;MSPFLYSLFTHDCRALHGSNTIIKFADDTTVIGLIKDNDESAYREEVDRLATWCHNNNLLLNTNKTKELVLDFRRKTDLHPPIHINGAAVERVSSFKFLGIHLSQDLTWTTNCSSLVKKAHQRLFFLRTLKKHHLSSGILVNFYRCTIESILTSCVTVWYGNCSASDRKALQKVVKTAQRIAGASLPAIEDIYRRRCHRRAKKVTKDSCHPAHGLFTLMPSGRRYRSLRTKTSRFRNSFFPTAVSLLNSDPSHFTSLQAQ
;
A
#
# COMPACT_ATOMS: atom_id res chain seq x y z
N MET A 1 -3.68 -24.10 13.74
CA MET A 1 -3.47 -24.55 12.35
C MET A 1 -4.47 -24.00 11.33
N SER A 2 -5.47 -23.18 11.69
CA SER A 2 -6.49 -22.74 10.72
C SER A 2 -6.02 -21.79 9.59
N PRO A 3 -5.09 -20.82 9.78
CA PRO A 3 -4.75 -19.88 8.70
C PRO A 3 -3.98 -20.51 7.54
N PHE A 4 -3.11 -21.47 7.85
CA PHE A 4 -2.35 -22.21 6.85
C PHE A 4 -3.27 -23.07 5.99
N LEU A 5 -4.17 -23.83 6.63
CA LEU A 5 -5.13 -24.68 5.92
C LEU A 5 -6.06 -23.86 5.02
N TYR A 6 -6.53 -22.69 5.45
CA TYR A 6 -7.33 -21.81 4.62
C TYR A 6 -6.54 -21.28 3.40
N SER A 7 -5.25 -20.96 3.59
CA SER A 7 -4.37 -20.52 2.49
C SER A 7 -4.14 -21.64 1.47
N LEU A 8 -4.00 -22.88 1.92
CA LEU A 8 -3.89 -24.06 1.05
C LEU A 8 -5.21 -24.37 0.35
N PHE A 9 -6.32 -24.29 1.07
CA PHE A 9 -7.68 -24.53 0.56
C PHE A 9 -8.04 -23.59 -0.58
N THR A 10 -7.67 -22.31 -0.46
CA THR A 10 -7.98 -21.31 -1.50
C THR A 10 -6.89 -21.20 -2.58
N HIS A 11 -5.84 -22.02 -2.55
CA HIS A 11 -4.62 -21.82 -3.35
C HIS A 11 -4.85 -21.90 -4.87
N ASP A 12 -5.75 -22.78 -5.32
CA ASP A 12 -6.15 -23.01 -6.71
C ASP A 12 -7.03 -21.90 -7.28
N CYS A 13 -7.64 -21.07 -6.43
CA CYS A 13 -8.31 -19.83 -6.84
C CYS A 13 -7.28 -18.83 -7.40
N ARG A 14 -7.10 -18.87 -8.73
CA ARG A 14 -6.10 -18.12 -9.50
C ARG A 14 -6.73 -17.56 -10.75
N ALA A 15 -6.35 -16.35 -11.17
CA ALA A 15 -6.91 -15.69 -12.36
C ALA A 15 -6.84 -16.56 -13.62
N LEU A 16 -7.87 -16.52 -14.46
CA LEU A 16 -7.88 -17.22 -15.76
C LEU A 16 -7.12 -16.40 -16.79
N HIS A 17 -7.43 -15.11 -16.86
CA HIS A 17 -6.89 -14.21 -17.85
C HIS A 17 -5.59 -13.57 -17.37
N GLY A 18 -4.59 -13.50 -18.23
CA GLY A 18 -3.32 -12.83 -17.94
C GLY A 18 -3.45 -11.31 -17.73
N SER A 19 -4.56 -10.71 -18.18
CA SER A 19 -4.93 -9.31 -17.93
C SER A 19 -5.52 -9.08 -16.54
N ASN A 20 -5.82 -10.15 -15.81
CA ASN A 20 -6.43 -10.11 -14.49
C ASN A 20 -5.45 -10.62 -13.42
N THR A 21 -5.71 -10.26 -12.17
CA THR A 21 -4.95 -10.71 -11.03
C THR A 21 -5.88 -10.90 -9.85
N ILE A 22 -5.79 -12.07 -9.21
CA ILE A 22 -6.48 -12.35 -7.95
C ILE A 22 -5.46 -12.21 -6.81
N ILE A 23 -5.75 -11.32 -5.86
CA ILE A 23 -4.97 -11.12 -4.63
C ILE A 23 -5.81 -11.61 -3.47
N LYS A 24 -5.24 -12.49 -2.63
CA LYS A 24 -5.90 -13.10 -1.47
C LYS A 24 -5.18 -12.71 -0.19
N PHE A 25 -5.92 -12.30 0.83
CA PHE A 25 -5.43 -12.07 2.19
C PHE A 25 -6.47 -12.55 3.20
N ALA A 26 -6.25 -13.73 3.78
CA ALA A 26 -7.29 -14.44 4.52
C ALA A 26 -8.59 -14.49 3.68
N ASP A 27 -9.74 -14.13 4.25
CA ASP A 27 -11.03 -14.08 3.58
C ASP A 27 -11.16 -12.94 2.55
N ASP A 28 -10.36 -11.88 2.65
CA ASP A 28 -10.38 -10.78 1.69
C ASP A 28 -9.76 -11.24 0.36
N THR A 29 -10.60 -11.32 -0.69
CA THR A 29 -10.18 -11.61 -2.06
C THR A 29 -10.45 -10.40 -2.96
N THR A 30 -9.46 -9.99 -3.73
CA THR A 30 -9.54 -8.86 -4.66
C THR A 30 -9.26 -9.32 -6.08
N VAL A 31 -10.21 -9.08 -6.99
CA VAL A 31 -10.04 -9.25 -8.42
C VAL A 31 -9.64 -7.91 -9.03
N ILE A 32 -8.51 -7.87 -9.71
CA ILE A 32 -8.02 -6.71 -10.46
C ILE A 32 -8.05 -7.09 -11.93
N GLY A 33 -8.75 -6.32 -12.76
CA GLY A 33 -8.77 -6.50 -14.21
C GLY A 33 -8.34 -5.24 -14.93
N LEU A 34 -7.57 -5.39 -16.01
CA LEU A 34 -7.27 -4.29 -16.93
C LEU A 34 -8.35 -4.21 -18.01
N ILE A 35 -9.15 -3.15 -17.96
CA ILE A 35 -10.11 -2.80 -19.03
C ILE A 35 -9.33 -2.07 -20.13
N LYS A 36 -9.41 -2.58 -21.36
CA LYS A 36 -8.73 -2.00 -22.53
C LYS A 36 -9.75 -1.80 -23.64
N ASP A 37 -9.69 -0.66 -24.31
CA ASP A 37 -10.59 -0.33 -25.44
C ASP A 37 -12.09 -0.46 -25.07
N ASN A 38 -12.40 -0.16 -23.80
CA ASN A 38 -13.72 -0.30 -23.17
C ASN A 38 -14.25 -1.75 -23.09
N ASP A 39 -13.40 -2.73 -23.35
CA ASP A 39 -13.70 -4.15 -23.16
C ASP A 39 -13.38 -4.57 -21.72
N GLU A 40 -14.42 -4.98 -21.01
CA GLU A 40 -14.36 -5.49 -19.63
C GLU A 40 -14.72 -6.98 -19.54
N SER A 41 -14.84 -7.68 -20.69
CA SER A 41 -15.30 -9.07 -20.77
C SER A 41 -14.45 -10.00 -19.92
N ALA A 42 -13.12 -9.89 -20.04
CA ALA A 42 -12.19 -10.68 -19.25
C ALA A 42 -12.35 -10.44 -17.75
N TYR A 43 -12.61 -9.21 -17.32
CA TYR A 43 -12.82 -8.87 -15.91
C TYR A 43 -14.16 -9.39 -15.39
N ARG A 44 -15.25 -9.26 -16.16
CA ARG A 44 -16.57 -9.77 -15.79
C ARG A 44 -16.58 -11.30 -15.67
N GLU A 45 -16.02 -11.98 -16.67
CA GLU A 45 -15.88 -13.45 -16.64
C GLU A 45 -15.10 -13.93 -15.42
N GLU A 46 -14.07 -13.19 -15.02
CA GLU A 46 -13.29 -13.48 -13.82
C GLU A 46 -14.11 -13.37 -12.53
N VAL A 47 -15.00 -12.38 -12.44
CA VAL A 47 -15.91 -12.21 -11.30
C VAL A 47 -16.94 -13.34 -11.27
N ASP A 48 -17.55 -13.67 -12.40
CA ASP A 48 -18.53 -14.75 -12.50
C ASP A 48 -17.90 -16.10 -12.12
N ARG A 49 -16.71 -16.37 -12.63
CA ARG A 49 -15.95 -17.58 -12.32
C ARG A 49 -15.55 -17.63 -10.85
N LEU A 50 -15.17 -16.50 -10.24
CA LEU A 50 -14.90 -16.45 -8.81
C LEU A 50 -16.16 -16.81 -8.02
N ALA A 51 -17.33 -16.32 -8.41
CA ALA A 51 -18.60 -16.68 -7.79
C ALA A 51 -18.91 -18.18 -7.92
N THR A 52 -18.72 -18.76 -9.11
CA THR A 52 -18.85 -20.21 -9.32
C THR A 52 -17.85 -21.02 -8.51
N TRP A 53 -16.57 -20.60 -8.47
CA TRP A 53 -15.54 -21.28 -7.68
C TRP A 53 -15.87 -21.23 -6.19
N CYS A 54 -16.33 -20.09 -5.66
CA CYS A 54 -16.80 -19.99 -4.29
C CYS A 54 -17.97 -20.95 -4.02
N HIS A 55 -18.97 -20.99 -4.91
CA HIS A 55 -20.09 -21.91 -4.79
C HIS A 55 -19.64 -23.38 -4.73
N ASN A 56 -18.79 -23.81 -5.67
CA ASN A 56 -18.27 -25.18 -5.73
C ASN A 56 -17.41 -25.56 -4.51
N ASN A 57 -16.79 -24.57 -3.86
CA ASN A 57 -15.96 -24.76 -2.67
C ASN A 57 -16.73 -24.48 -1.36
N ASN A 58 -18.06 -24.40 -1.39
CA ASN A 58 -18.91 -24.13 -0.21
C ASN A 58 -18.55 -22.82 0.50
N LEU A 59 -18.14 -21.80 -0.26
CA LEU A 59 -17.86 -20.45 0.21
C LEU A 59 -18.98 -19.50 -0.20
N LEU A 60 -19.42 -18.65 0.73
CA LEU A 60 -20.44 -17.64 0.50
C LEU A 60 -19.79 -16.28 0.27
N LEU A 61 -20.04 -15.68 -0.91
CA LEU A 61 -19.64 -14.31 -1.19
C LEU A 61 -20.60 -13.32 -0.52
N ASN A 62 -20.03 -12.36 0.21
CA ASN A 62 -20.80 -11.30 0.84
C ASN A 62 -20.86 -10.07 -0.08
N THR A 63 -21.83 -10.04 -1.00
CA THR A 63 -22.00 -8.95 -1.96
C THR A 63 -22.17 -7.58 -1.30
N ASN A 64 -22.76 -7.51 -0.11
CA ASN A 64 -22.91 -6.27 0.65
C ASN A 64 -21.57 -5.69 1.14
N LYS A 65 -20.58 -6.55 1.41
CA LYS A 65 -19.22 -6.14 1.78
C LYS A 65 -18.33 -5.94 0.55
N THR A 66 -18.61 -6.62 -0.56
CA THR A 66 -17.88 -6.44 -1.82
C THR A 66 -18.11 -5.03 -2.36
N LYS A 67 -17.02 -4.38 -2.77
CA LYS A 67 -17.04 -3.05 -3.38
C LYS A 67 -16.28 -3.08 -4.70
N GLU A 68 -16.76 -2.33 -5.67
CA GLU A 68 -16.07 -2.09 -6.93
C GLU A 68 -15.42 -0.70 -6.90
N LEU A 69 -14.12 -0.63 -7.18
CA LEU A 69 -13.39 0.61 -7.34
C LEU A 69 -12.80 0.67 -8.76
N VAL A 70 -13.27 1.62 -9.56
CA VAL A 70 -12.79 1.81 -10.94
C VAL A 70 -11.71 2.90 -10.95
N LEU A 71 -10.55 2.61 -11.55
CA LEU A 71 -9.44 3.53 -11.69
C LEU A 71 -9.32 3.99 -13.15
N ASP A 72 -10.03 5.07 -13.53
CA ASP A 72 -10.00 5.62 -14.88
C ASP A 72 -9.43 7.06 -14.89
N PHE A 73 -8.38 7.27 -15.69
CA PHE A 73 -7.70 8.56 -15.85
C PHE A 73 -7.87 9.15 -17.26
N ARG A 74 -8.72 8.55 -18.10
CA ARG A 74 -9.07 9.09 -19.41
C ARG A 74 -9.87 10.38 -19.25
N ARG A 75 -9.71 11.31 -20.19
CA ARG A 75 -10.50 12.57 -20.21
C ARG A 75 -11.98 12.32 -20.51
N LYS A 76 -12.24 11.31 -21.35
CA LYS A 76 -13.58 10.82 -21.65
C LYS A 76 -13.70 9.46 -20.99
N THR A 77 -14.58 9.36 -20.00
CA THR A 77 -14.86 8.13 -19.28
C THR A 77 -16.20 7.59 -19.76
N ASP A 78 -16.22 6.34 -20.19
CA ASP A 78 -17.46 5.65 -20.50
C ASP A 78 -18.05 5.08 -19.20
N LEU A 79 -19.38 5.10 -19.09
CA LEU A 79 -20.04 4.55 -17.92
C LEU A 79 -20.12 3.03 -18.04
N HIS A 80 -19.35 2.33 -17.21
CA HIS A 80 -19.43 0.88 -17.12
C HIS A 80 -20.69 0.45 -16.37
N PRO A 81 -21.47 -0.55 -16.83
CA PRO A 81 -22.60 -1.05 -16.08
C PRO A 81 -22.16 -1.66 -14.73
N PRO A 82 -23.01 -1.68 -13.69
CA PRO A 82 -22.69 -2.35 -12.45
C PRO A 82 -22.36 -3.83 -12.64
N ILE A 83 -21.45 -4.34 -11.81
CA ILE A 83 -21.19 -5.78 -11.71
C ILE A 83 -22.29 -6.41 -10.87
N HIS A 84 -22.71 -7.63 -11.23
CA HIS A 84 -23.67 -8.40 -10.45
C HIS A 84 -22.99 -9.66 -9.95
N ILE A 85 -23.18 -9.99 -8.67
CA ILE A 85 -22.74 -11.24 -8.05
C ILE A 85 -23.98 -11.91 -7.49
N ASN A 86 -24.30 -13.12 -7.97
CA ASN A 86 -25.50 -13.88 -7.59
C ASN A 86 -26.80 -13.06 -7.73
N GLY A 87 -26.90 -12.26 -8.80
CA GLY A 87 -28.06 -11.40 -9.08
C GLY A 87 -28.12 -10.08 -8.30
N ALA A 88 -27.23 -9.86 -7.32
CA ALA A 88 -27.15 -8.61 -6.57
C ALA A 88 -26.07 -7.68 -7.16
N ALA A 89 -26.42 -6.41 -7.37
CA ALA A 89 -25.47 -5.41 -7.86
C ALA A 89 -24.41 -5.08 -6.79
N VAL A 90 -23.15 -5.07 -7.20
CA VAL A 90 -22.01 -4.66 -6.34
C VAL A 90 -21.99 -3.14 -6.24
N GLU A 91 -21.83 -2.62 -5.02
CA GLU A 91 -21.72 -1.18 -4.81
C GLU A 91 -20.40 -0.65 -5.39
N ARG A 92 -20.53 0.29 -6.33
CA ARG A 92 -19.40 1.07 -6.84
C ARG A 92 -19.09 2.23 -5.91
N VAL A 93 -17.84 2.35 -5.50
CA VAL A 93 -17.38 3.36 -4.53
C VAL A 93 -16.26 4.20 -5.12
N SER A 94 -16.15 5.45 -4.67
CA SER A 94 -15.03 6.35 -5.05
C SER A 94 -13.81 6.19 -4.13
N SER A 95 -14.00 5.62 -2.94
CA SER A 95 -12.93 5.29 -2.00
C SER A 95 -13.38 4.18 -1.07
N PHE A 96 -12.47 3.29 -0.69
CA PHE A 96 -12.72 2.28 0.32
C PHE A 96 -11.46 1.94 1.11
N LYS A 97 -11.63 1.24 2.23
CA LYS A 97 -10.52 0.82 3.09
C LYS A 97 -10.09 -0.60 2.72
N PHE A 98 -8.91 -0.74 2.13
CA PHE A 98 -8.28 -2.01 1.77
C PHE A 98 -7.12 -2.31 2.74
N LEU A 99 -7.21 -3.43 3.47
CA LEU A 99 -6.17 -3.90 4.41
C LEU A 99 -5.63 -2.80 5.35
N GLY A 100 -6.51 -1.90 5.80
CA GLY A 100 -6.15 -0.80 6.72
C GLY A 100 -5.86 0.56 6.07
N ILE A 101 -5.74 0.63 4.74
CA ILE A 101 -5.39 1.84 3.98
C ILE A 101 -6.61 2.30 3.17
N HIS A 102 -6.88 3.61 3.13
CA HIS A 102 -7.89 4.14 2.22
C HIS A 102 -7.32 4.26 0.80
N LEU A 103 -7.93 3.53 -0.14
CA LEU A 103 -7.67 3.63 -1.57
C LEU A 103 -8.78 4.49 -2.20
N SER A 104 -8.42 5.43 -3.06
CA SER A 104 -9.35 6.32 -3.75
C SER A 104 -9.25 6.09 -5.26
N GLN A 105 -10.35 6.32 -5.98
CA GLN A 105 -10.43 6.14 -7.43
C GLN A 105 -9.42 7.01 -8.20
N ASP A 106 -9.11 8.17 -7.63
CA ASP A 106 -8.16 9.13 -8.16
C ASP A 106 -6.72 8.87 -7.72
N LEU A 107 -6.47 7.79 -6.96
CA LEU A 107 -5.24 7.43 -6.22
C LEU A 107 -4.62 8.60 -5.42
N THR A 108 -5.44 9.53 -4.94
CA THR A 108 -5.01 10.50 -3.93
C THR A 108 -5.02 9.83 -2.56
N TRP A 109 -4.12 10.31 -1.69
CA TRP A 109 -3.95 9.74 -0.34
C TRP A 109 -4.54 10.64 0.75
N THR A 110 -5.27 11.70 0.39
CA THR A 110 -5.83 12.68 1.32
C THR A 110 -6.74 12.04 2.37
N THR A 111 -7.64 11.14 1.94
CA THR A 111 -8.55 10.40 2.84
C THR A 111 -7.75 9.53 3.82
N ASN A 112 -6.74 8.81 3.31
CA ASN A 112 -5.86 7.99 4.13
C ASN A 112 -5.10 8.85 5.16
N CYS A 113 -4.44 9.92 4.72
CA CYS A 113 -3.69 10.85 5.56
C CYS A 113 -4.57 11.48 6.64
N SER A 114 -5.76 11.97 6.27
CA SER A 114 -6.72 12.55 7.22
C SER A 114 -7.14 11.54 8.29
N SER A 115 -7.41 10.30 7.89
CA SER A 115 -7.75 9.22 8.83
C SER A 115 -6.60 8.88 9.79
N LEU A 116 -5.35 8.88 9.31
CA LEU A 116 -4.15 8.63 10.09
C LEU A 116 -3.88 9.77 11.08
N VAL A 117 -3.99 11.02 10.62
CA VAL A 117 -3.84 12.22 11.44
C VAL A 117 -4.88 12.24 12.56
N LYS A 118 -6.16 11.94 12.27
CA LYS A 118 -7.22 11.85 13.29
C LYS A 118 -6.89 10.81 14.36
N LYS A 119 -6.48 9.60 13.97
CA LYS A 119 -6.05 8.54 14.91
C LYS A 119 -4.82 8.96 15.72
N ALA A 120 -3.87 9.64 15.11
CA ALA A 120 -2.67 10.09 15.78
C ALA A 120 -2.95 11.22 16.78
N HIS A 121 -3.90 12.11 16.50
CA HIS A 121 -4.34 13.13 17.45
C HIS A 121 -4.98 12.54 18.70
N GLN A 122 -5.79 11.48 18.56
CA GLN A 122 -6.32 10.74 19.71
C GLN A 122 -5.18 10.19 20.59
N ARG A 123 -4.10 9.69 19.97
CA ARG A 123 -2.93 9.14 20.69
C ARG A 123 -2.03 10.22 21.30
N LEU A 124 -1.97 11.41 20.67
CA LEU A 124 -1.29 12.57 21.24
C LEU A 124 -1.92 13.02 22.56
N PHE A 125 -3.22 12.84 22.76
CA PHE A 125 -3.86 13.11 24.04
C PHE A 125 -3.22 12.27 25.16
N PHE A 126 -3.11 10.95 24.97
CA PHE A 126 -2.45 10.08 25.93
C PHE A 126 -0.97 10.43 26.15
N LEU A 127 -0.23 10.78 25.09
CA LEU A 127 1.15 11.25 25.22
C LEU A 127 1.25 12.50 26.12
N ARG A 128 0.31 13.45 26.01
CA ARG A 128 0.25 14.63 26.90
C ARG A 128 -0.08 14.23 28.34
N THR A 129 -1.01 13.30 28.54
CA THR A 129 -1.35 12.79 29.87
C THR A 129 -0.14 12.16 30.54
N LEU A 130 0.62 11.33 29.82
CA LEU A 130 1.86 10.74 30.34
C LEU A 130 2.90 11.81 30.69
N LYS A 131 3.04 12.84 29.86
CA LYS A 131 3.94 13.97 30.18
C LYS A 131 3.50 14.71 31.44
N LYS A 132 2.19 14.89 31.67
CA LYS A 132 1.62 15.51 32.87
C LYS A 132 1.95 14.71 34.15
N HIS A 133 2.02 13.39 34.04
CA HIS A 133 2.45 12.51 35.15
C HIS A 133 3.98 12.42 35.29
N HIS A 134 4.73 13.36 34.71
CA HIS A 134 6.18 13.49 34.86
C HIS A 134 6.99 12.26 34.40
N LEU A 135 6.45 11.47 33.46
CA LEU A 135 7.21 10.36 32.88
C LEU A 135 8.46 10.87 32.13
N SER A 136 9.52 10.07 32.16
CA SER A 136 10.80 10.41 31.53
C SER A 136 10.67 10.56 30.01
N SER A 137 11.54 11.39 29.42
CA SER A 137 11.55 11.60 27.97
C SER A 137 11.74 10.30 27.19
N GLY A 138 12.58 9.39 27.68
CA GLY A 138 12.79 8.07 27.06
C GLY A 138 11.49 7.25 26.96
N ILE A 139 10.68 7.22 28.02
CA ILE A 139 9.39 6.51 28.01
C ILE A 139 8.42 7.18 27.04
N LEU A 140 8.38 8.51 27.01
CA LEU A 140 7.51 9.27 26.09
C LEU A 140 7.89 9.02 24.62
N VAL A 141 9.18 8.97 24.30
CA VAL A 141 9.68 8.63 22.95
C VAL A 141 9.28 7.19 22.60
N ASN A 142 9.42 6.24 23.52
CA ASN A 142 9.00 4.85 23.30
C ASN A 142 7.49 4.75 23.08
N PHE A 143 6.68 5.45 23.89
CA PHE A 143 5.24 5.52 23.69
C PHE A 143 4.89 6.10 22.31
N TYR A 144 5.55 7.18 21.91
CA TYR A 144 5.39 7.76 20.56
C TYR A 144 5.70 6.73 19.48
N ARG A 145 6.84 6.03 19.56
CA ARG A 145 7.25 5.03 18.56
C ARG A 145 6.22 3.89 18.44
N CYS A 146 5.78 3.36 19.58
CA CYS A 146 4.87 2.22 19.63
C CYS A 146 3.44 2.57 19.22
N THR A 147 2.97 3.78 19.53
CA THR A 147 1.56 4.14 19.35
C THR A 147 1.32 5.14 18.24
N ILE A 148 2.14 6.17 18.06
CA ILE A 148 1.88 7.23 17.07
C ILE A 148 2.66 6.93 15.79
N GLU A 149 3.97 6.70 15.88
CA GLU A 149 4.80 6.41 14.71
C GLU A 149 4.32 5.15 13.99
N SER A 150 4.01 4.08 14.74
CA SER A 150 3.55 2.80 14.19
C SER A 150 2.35 2.95 13.24
N ILE A 151 1.36 3.79 13.58
CA ILE A 151 0.20 4.02 12.69
C ILE A 151 0.52 4.98 11.56
N LEU A 152 1.23 6.07 11.82
CA LEU A 152 1.57 7.07 10.81
C LEU A 152 2.44 6.49 9.71
N THR A 153 3.17 5.42 10.02
CA THR A 153 4.15 4.81 9.12
C THR A 153 3.71 3.44 8.60
N SER A 154 2.50 2.99 8.97
CA SER A 154 1.93 1.75 8.45
C SER A 154 1.81 1.83 6.92
N CYS A 155 2.39 0.86 6.22
CA CYS A 155 2.45 0.80 4.76
C CYS A 155 2.94 2.10 4.08
N VAL A 156 3.75 2.92 4.76
CA VAL A 156 4.18 4.25 4.28
C VAL A 156 4.86 4.24 2.92
N THR A 157 5.48 3.12 2.55
CA THR A 157 6.14 2.93 1.25
C THR A 157 5.16 2.94 0.07
N VAL A 158 3.87 2.67 0.33
CA VAL A 158 2.81 2.61 -0.69
C VAL A 158 2.27 4.00 -1.00
N TRP A 159 1.95 4.78 0.04
CA TRP A 159 1.13 5.98 -0.11
C TRP A 159 1.89 7.31 0.01
N TYR A 160 2.97 7.37 0.81
CA TYR A 160 3.60 8.66 1.16
C TYR A 160 4.22 9.39 -0.05
N GLY A 161 4.78 8.63 -1.00
CA GLY A 161 5.39 9.19 -2.21
C GLY A 161 4.42 10.05 -3.02
N ASN A 162 3.14 9.67 -3.05
CA ASN A 162 2.08 10.36 -3.79
C ASN A 162 1.22 11.30 -2.91
N CYS A 163 1.60 11.55 -1.66
CA CYS A 163 0.93 12.54 -0.83
C CYS A 163 1.18 13.96 -1.34
N SER A 164 0.14 14.80 -1.26
CA SER A 164 0.25 16.23 -1.54
C SER A 164 1.13 16.94 -0.51
N ALA A 165 1.56 18.17 -0.82
CA ALA A 165 2.33 18.98 0.12
C ALA A 165 1.54 19.28 1.41
N SER A 166 0.23 19.48 1.32
CA SER A 166 -0.64 19.69 2.48
C SER A 166 -0.75 18.44 3.35
N ASP A 167 -0.89 17.25 2.74
CA ASP A 167 -0.90 15.97 3.45
C ASP A 167 0.41 15.75 4.22
N ARG A 168 1.55 15.93 3.55
CA ARG A 168 2.88 15.79 4.16
C ARG A 168 3.06 16.77 5.33
N LYS A 169 2.62 18.01 5.15
CA LYS A 169 2.64 19.03 6.21
C LYS A 169 1.76 18.64 7.39
N ALA A 170 0.57 18.09 7.16
CA ALA A 170 -0.34 17.63 8.21
C ALA A 170 0.28 16.49 9.03
N LEU A 171 0.85 15.48 8.35
CA LEU A 171 1.53 14.37 9.02
C LEU A 171 2.75 14.85 9.82
N GLN A 172 3.58 15.73 9.24
CA GLN A 172 4.76 16.26 9.93
C GLN A 172 4.38 17.14 11.15
N LYS A 173 3.24 17.83 11.14
CA LYS A 173 2.73 18.57 12.30
C LYS A 173 2.47 17.66 13.50
N VAL A 174 1.98 16.44 13.28
CA VAL A 174 1.79 15.44 14.35
C VAL A 174 3.12 15.08 14.98
N VAL A 175 4.14 14.77 14.16
CA VAL A 175 5.50 14.46 14.62
C VAL A 175 6.10 15.63 15.41
N LYS A 176 6.02 16.86 14.88
CA LYS A 176 6.51 18.07 15.57
C LYS A 176 5.82 18.31 16.91
N THR A 177 4.53 17.98 17.01
CA THR A 177 3.77 18.10 18.25
C THR A 177 4.22 17.05 19.28
N ALA A 178 4.41 15.80 18.86
CA ALA A 178 4.94 14.74 19.71
C ALA A 178 6.36 15.07 20.21
N GLN A 179 7.22 15.59 19.34
CA GLN A 179 8.58 16.01 19.68
C GLN A 179 8.59 17.07 20.77
N ARG A 180 7.72 18.08 20.68
CA ARG A 180 7.57 19.12 21.72
C ARG A 180 7.10 18.53 23.06
N ILE A 181 6.15 17.58 23.05
CA ILE A 181 5.64 16.96 24.27
C ILE A 181 6.69 16.05 24.93
N ALA A 182 7.38 15.24 24.12
CA ALA A 182 8.39 14.30 24.60
C ALA A 182 9.69 15.00 25.04
N GLY A 183 9.96 16.21 24.53
CA GLY A 183 11.21 16.94 24.80
C GLY A 183 12.44 16.29 24.16
N ALA A 184 12.26 15.56 23.06
CA ALA A 184 13.34 14.84 22.37
C ALA A 184 13.16 14.93 20.86
N SER A 185 14.28 14.94 20.12
CA SER A 185 14.27 14.96 18.66
C SER A 185 13.63 13.69 18.10
N LEU A 186 12.66 13.86 17.18
CA LEU A 186 12.00 12.76 16.48
C LEU A 186 12.30 12.87 14.98
N PRO A 187 12.54 11.74 14.28
CA PRO A 187 12.83 11.76 12.85
C PRO A 187 11.66 12.32 12.05
N ALA A 188 11.94 13.06 10.97
CA ALA A 188 10.88 13.50 10.08
C ALA A 188 10.21 12.30 9.41
N ILE A 189 8.92 12.43 9.10
CA ILE A 189 8.18 11.32 8.47
C ILE A 189 8.75 10.96 7.09
N GLU A 190 9.32 11.95 6.40
CA GLU A 190 10.02 11.75 5.13
C GLU A 190 11.28 10.90 5.29
N ASP A 191 12.07 11.10 6.35
CA ASP A 191 13.25 10.29 6.62
C ASP A 191 12.87 8.84 6.91
N ILE A 192 11.79 8.63 7.67
CA ILE A 192 11.25 7.29 7.95
C ILE A 192 10.79 6.64 6.64
N TYR A 193 10.07 7.38 5.78
CA TYR A 193 9.64 6.91 4.47
C TYR A 193 10.84 6.49 3.60
N ARG A 194 11.84 7.35 3.41
CA ARG A 194 13.04 7.05 2.60
C ARG A 194 13.78 5.83 3.14
N ARG A 195 13.98 5.76 4.46
CA ARG A 195 14.63 4.62 5.12
C ARG A 195 13.85 3.31 4.93
N ARG A 196 12.52 3.35 5.04
CA ARG A 196 11.66 2.17 4.84
C ARG A 196 11.61 1.73 3.38
N CYS A 197 11.56 2.67 2.44
CA CYS A 197 11.64 2.37 1.01
C CYS A 197 12.96 1.68 0.69
N HIS A 198 14.07 2.25 1.14
CA HIS A 198 15.40 1.70 0.95
C HIS A 198 15.55 0.29 1.55
N ARG A 199 15.12 0.10 2.81
CA ARG A 199 15.16 -1.21 3.47
C ARG A 199 14.30 -2.26 2.77
N ARG A 200 13.10 -1.87 2.30
CA ARG A 200 12.22 -2.78 1.54
C ARG A 200 12.87 -3.15 0.21
N ALA A 201 13.45 -2.18 -0.50
CA ALA A 201 14.15 -2.41 -1.75
C ALA A 201 15.32 -3.39 -1.58
N LYS A 202 16.18 -3.20 -0.56
CA LYS A 202 17.27 -4.14 -0.24
C LYS A 202 16.79 -5.55 0.05
N LYS A 203 15.59 -5.72 0.62
CA LYS A 203 15.01 -7.06 0.84
C LYS A 203 14.57 -7.70 -0.48
N VAL A 204 13.91 -6.93 -1.35
CA VAL A 204 13.48 -7.41 -2.68
C VAL A 204 14.67 -7.78 -3.56
N THR A 205 15.74 -6.98 -3.54
CA THR A 205 16.93 -7.23 -4.36
C THR A 205 17.75 -8.42 -3.87
N LYS A 206 17.70 -8.75 -2.58
CA LYS A 206 18.41 -9.91 -2.01
C LYS A 206 17.66 -11.22 -2.21
N ASP A 207 16.36 -11.18 -2.43
CA ASP A 207 15.51 -12.35 -2.61
C ASP A 207 15.20 -12.54 -4.10
N SER A 208 15.91 -13.46 -4.75
CA SER A 208 15.71 -13.79 -6.17
C SER A 208 14.34 -14.39 -6.47
N CYS A 209 13.68 -14.97 -5.46
CA CYS A 209 12.34 -15.55 -5.59
C CYS A 209 11.23 -14.50 -5.34
N HIS A 210 11.58 -13.28 -4.94
CA HIS A 210 10.59 -12.23 -4.71
C HIS A 210 9.92 -11.85 -6.06
N PRO A 211 8.57 -11.78 -6.15
CA PRO A 211 7.87 -11.50 -7.41
C PRO A 211 8.29 -10.19 -8.10
N ALA A 212 8.69 -9.19 -7.30
CA ALA A 212 9.17 -7.91 -7.79
C ALA A 212 10.71 -7.82 -7.99
N HIS A 213 11.46 -8.92 -7.84
CA HIS A 213 12.92 -8.92 -7.99
C HIS A 213 13.34 -8.42 -9.38
N GLY A 214 12.64 -8.87 -10.43
CA GLY A 214 12.89 -8.46 -11.81
C GLY A 214 12.74 -6.95 -12.08
N LEU A 215 12.08 -6.20 -11.19
CA LEU A 215 11.99 -4.73 -11.30
C LEU A 215 13.27 -4.02 -10.86
N PHE A 216 14.23 -4.74 -10.29
CA PHE A 216 15.53 -4.22 -9.85
C PHE A 216 16.66 -4.86 -10.68
N THR A 217 16.68 -4.60 -11.98
CA THR A 217 17.74 -5.09 -12.87
C THR A 217 18.98 -4.20 -12.79
N LEU A 218 20.16 -4.78 -12.58
CA LEU A 218 21.42 -4.04 -12.67
C LEU A 218 21.75 -3.69 -14.13
N MET A 219 22.40 -2.54 -14.33
CA MET A 219 23.01 -2.18 -15.61
C MET A 219 24.26 -3.05 -15.87
N PRO A 220 24.75 -3.16 -17.12
CA PRO A 220 25.94 -3.97 -17.44
C PRO A 220 27.18 -3.63 -16.61
N SER A 221 27.31 -2.39 -16.13
CA SER A 221 28.41 -1.98 -15.26
C SER A 221 28.33 -2.52 -13.83
N GLY A 222 27.20 -3.09 -13.40
CA GLY A 222 26.96 -3.57 -12.04
C GLY A 222 26.85 -2.48 -10.96
N ARG A 223 27.06 -1.21 -11.33
CA ARG A 223 27.17 -0.08 -10.38
C ARG A 223 25.86 0.65 -10.10
N ARG A 224 24.81 0.38 -10.88
CA ARG A 224 23.50 1.04 -10.80
C ARG A 224 22.39 0.12 -11.28
N TYR A 225 21.22 0.26 -10.67
CA TYR A 225 19.98 -0.32 -11.16
C TYR A 225 19.42 0.48 -12.33
N ARG A 226 18.79 -0.22 -13.27
CA ARG A 226 18.08 0.37 -14.41
C ARG A 226 16.87 1.17 -13.93
N SER A 227 16.84 2.45 -14.27
CA SER A 227 15.70 3.31 -13.98
C SER A 227 14.44 2.82 -14.71
N LEU A 228 13.31 2.80 -13.99
CA LEU A 228 12.01 2.46 -14.58
C LEU A 228 11.50 3.63 -15.42
N ARG A 229 11.04 3.35 -16.65
CA ARG A 229 10.44 4.37 -17.53
C ARG A 229 9.08 4.76 -16.98
N THR A 230 8.92 6.03 -16.61
CA THR A 230 7.65 6.55 -16.05
C THR A 230 7.07 7.65 -16.91
N LYS A 231 5.80 7.52 -17.31
CA LYS A 231 5.08 8.55 -18.11
C LYS A 231 4.33 9.58 -17.26
N THR A 232 4.10 9.28 -15.98
CA THR A 232 3.32 10.13 -15.07
C THR A 232 4.08 10.37 -13.77
N SER A 233 3.85 11.52 -13.14
CA SER A 233 4.36 11.81 -11.79
C SER A 233 3.87 10.78 -10.76
N ARG A 234 2.62 10.34 -10.90
CA ARG A 234 2.01 9.31 -10.05
C ARG A 234 2.81 8.01 -10.03
N PHE A 235 3.18 7.52 -11.22
CA PHE A 235 3.98 6.30 -11.31
C PHE A 235 5.41 6.55 -10.84
N ARG A 236 6.03 7.68 -11.23
CA ARG A 236 7.36 8.09 -10.76
C ARG A 236 7.47 8.15 -9.23
N ASN A 237 6.43 8.63 -8.56
CA ASN A 237 6.38 8.78 -7.11
C ASN A 237 5.90 7.52 -6.38
N SER A 238 5.55 6.46 -7.11
CA SER A 238 5.24 5.16 -6.51
C SER A 238 6.51 4.48 -5.95
N PHE A 239 6.30 3.38 -5.23
CA PHE A 239 7.37 2.68 -4.52
C PHE A 239 8.55 2.30 -5.42
N PHE A 240 8.32 1.58 -6.53
CA PHE A 240 9.42 0.98 -7.29
C PHE A 240 10.37 2.01 -7.93
N PRO A 241 9.90 3.03 -8.68
CA PRO A 241 10.82 4.01 -9.25
C PRO A 241 11.54 4.83 -8.17
N THR A 242 10.85 5.15 -7.07
CA THR A 242 11.48 5.82 -5.92
C THR A 242 12.55 4.95 -5.28
N ALA A 243 12.27 3.66 -5.06
CA ALA A 243 13.19 2.71 -4.47
C ALA A 243 14.46 2.52 -5.30
N VAL A 244 14.32 2.38 -6.62
CA VAL A 244 15.44 2.31 -7.57
C VAL A 244 16.29 3.57 -7.50
N SER A 245 15.66 4.75 -7.49
CA SER A 245 16.36 6.03 -7.36
C SER A 245 17.13 6.13 -6.03
N LEU A 246 16.52 5.70 -4.91
CA LEU A 246 17.16 5.70 -3.59
C LEU A 246 18.37 4.77 -3.55
N LEU A 247 18.28 3.56 -4.10
CA LEU A 247 19.40 2.62 -4.16
C LEU A 247 20.54 3.14 -5.05
N ASN A 248 20.22 3.75 -6.18
CA ASN A 248 21.22 4.37 -7.07
C ASN A 248 21.92 5.58 -6.43
N SER A 249 21.31 6.18 -5.41
CA SER A 249 21.88 7.30 -4.64
C SER A 249 22.73 6.86 -3.45
N ASP A 250 22.79 5.55 -3.15
CA ASP A 250 23.60 4.97 -2.06
C ASP A 250 24.76 4.13 -2.64
N PRO A 251 25.97 4.70 -2.82
CA PRO A 251 27.09 4.00 -3.42
C PRO A 251 27.54 2.76 -2.63
N SER A 252 27.34 2.77 -1.30
CA SER A 252 27.79 1.69 -0.39
C SER A 252 27.09 0.35 -0.67
N HIS A 253 25.90 0.41 -1.27
CA HIS A 253 25.12 -0.77 -1.58
C HIS A 253 25.79 -1.65 -2.65
N PHE A 254 26.40 -1.07 -3.68
CA PHE A 254 27.00 -1.83 -4.78
C PHE A 254 28.31 -2.50 -4.38
N THR A 255 29.08 -1.88 -3.48
CA THR A 255 30.29 -2.48 -2.91
C THR A 255 29.97 -3.78 -2.16
N SER A 256 28.81 -3.84 -1.49
CA SER A 256 28.37 -5.07 -0.78
C SER A 256 27.88 -6.20 -1.67
N LEU A 257 27.48 -5.90 -2.92
CA LEU A 257 27.04 -6.90 -3.90
C LEU A 257 28.19 -7.51 -4.70
N GLN A 258 29.33 -6.81 -4.81
CA GLN A 258 30.52 -7.31 -5.51
C GLN A 258 31.40 -8.22 -4.62
N ALA A 259 31.10 -8.32 -3.33
CA ALA A 259 31.82 -9.12 -2.35
C ALA A 259 31.13 -10.47 -2.03
N GLN A 260 30.06 -10.81 -2.76
CA GLN A 260 29.32 -12.09 -2.69
C GLN A 260 29.45 -12.81 -4.02
#